data_AF-A0A381J6W5-F1
#
_entry.id   AF-A0A381J6W5-F1
#
_cell.length_a   1.000
_cell.length_b   1.000
_cell.length_c   1.000
_cell.angle_alpha   90.00
_cell.angle_beta   90.00
_cell.angle_gamma   90.00
#
_symmetry.space_group_name_H-M   'P 1'
#
loop_
_entity.id
_entity.type
_entity.pdbx_description
1 polymer ?
#
loop_
_entity_poly.entity_id
_entity_poly.type
_entity_poly.pdbx_seq_one_letter_code
_entity_poly.pdbx_strand_id
1 'polypeptide(L)'
;MINYLNMTPYELGESANIESIVHIIEYIKDGSVNEKRLAASAIRKLSIYYKDECNKAIEYLIRNLDTTAPQLRQYSLKALKELDLTEEHLLILKKYIKRENKEYNSIIYNEIFIKYHHTKNEIIKENAIKEEIRANKSPNLSKFPNLSNLSIMEYFNGTKEIPTQLKEGYKIESQVFINSLYKSAQLIINDKTILQIFEKRYGINKYYTLQSLSKEYNLSRNYIEDSMENCINKIAETIIEESHKERSENHFKNIYNTITQVVKIEEKKTFIERLVLFLYCGFPKSHLKLMINVIMMVIYNTPKEWKQESVISSYDKFLDNLDKSKRKNDFRKVLYENVSWPKDIKILELEQFKKINTIDYLKKDLEKRGKIIKSEKMNIDIYYKSLYQKDLLKNLELLEEVVFYSTFNFRLKSYDDGEYYISDIFFVLKDGRGVLILTPINEKDLSKINKNRDLAFENLSKEKGLGIWIFKS
;
A
#
# COMPACT_ATOMS: atom_id res chain seq x y z
N MET A 1 -18.13 23.26 -16.54
CA MET A 1 -17.43 24.20 -15.63
C MET A 1 -18.22 24.21 -14.33
N ILE A 2 -17.60 23.90 -13.19
CA ILE A 2 -18.30 23.86 -11.90
C ILE A 2 -18.52 25.29 -11.44
N ASN A 3 -19.76 25.65 -11.07
CA ASN A 3 -20.07 26.98 -10.55
C ASN A 3 -19.95 27.00 -9.02
N TYR A 4 -18.77 27.39 -8.52
CA TYR A 4 -18.48 27.44 -7.08
C TYR A 4 -19.17 28.60 -6.34
N LEU A 5 -19.63 29.64 -7.04
CA LEU A 5 -20.19 30.84 -6.42
C LEU A 5 -21.53 30.58 -5.70
N ASN A 6 -22.25 29.53 -6.09
CA ASN A 6 -23.54 29.17 -5.51
C ASN A 6 -23.44 28.05 -4.48
N MET A 7 -22.23 27.57 -4.19
CA MET A 7 -22.02 26.47 -3.24
C MET A 7 -21.78 26.99 -1.83
N THR A 8 -22.35 26.28 -0.86
CA THR A 8 -22.09 26.48 0.56
C THR A 8 -20.68 26.00 0.93
N PRO A 9 -20.10 26.45 2.06
CA PRO A 9 -18.80 25.96 2.51
C PRO A 9 -18.74 24.44 2.68
N TYR A 10 -19.87 23.82 3.04
CA TYR A 10 -19.97 22.37 3.15
C TYR A 10 -19.80 21.70 1.78
N GLU A 11 -20.56 22.12 0.77
CA GLU A 11 -20.49 21.58 -0.58
C GLU A 11 -19.11 21.81 -1.22
N LEU A 12 -18.51 22.97 -0.97
CA LEU A 12 -17.13 23.26 -1.41
C LEU A 12 -16.10 22.33 -0.75
N GLY A 13 -16.32 21.92 0.50
CA GLY A 13 -15.48 20.94 1.20
C GLY A 13 -15.70 19.49 0.75
N GLU A 14 -16.91 19.17 0.26
CA GLU A 14 -17.23 17.85 -0.31
C GLU A 14 -16.74 17.68 -1.74
N SER A 15 -16.51 18.77 -2.50
CA SER A 15 -16.04 18.68 -3.88
C SER A 15 -14.64 18.09 -4.03
N ALA A 16 -13.83 18.12 -2.96
CA ALA A 16 -12.44 17.68 -2.96
C ALA A 16 -11.58 18.30 -4.08
N ASN A 17 -11.91 19.52 -4.53
CA ASN A 17 -11.21 20.22 -5.59
C ASN A 17 -10.35 21.36 -5.04
N ILE A 18 -9.10 21.46 -5.47
CA ILE A 18 -8.16 22.54 -5.11
C ILE A 18 -8.72 23.93 -5.42
N GLU A 19 -9.49 24.08 -6.50
CA GLU A 19 -10.09 25.35 -6.91
C GLU A 19 -11.15 25.85 -5.92
N SER A 20 -11.77 24.96 -5.14
CA SER A 20 -12.79 25.37 -4.15
C SER A 20 -12.18 26.10 -2.95
N ILE A 21 -10.88 25.92 -2.69
CA ILE A 21 -10.18 26.45 -1.51
C ILE A 21 -10.24 27.98 -1.48
N VAL A 22 -10.10 28.66 -2.63
CA VAL A 22 -10.17 30.14 -2.67
C VAL A 22 -11.55 30.64 -2.22
N HIS A 23 -12.62 29.95 -2.63
CA HIS A 23 -13.99 30.30 -2.24
C HIS A 23 -14.27 29.98 -0.77
N ILE A 24 -13.71 28.88 -0.26
CA ILE A 24 -13.78 28.54 1.17
C ILE A 24 -13.09 29.63 2.01
N ILE A 25 -11.93 30.15 1.56
CA ILE A 25 -11.22 31.23 2.25
C ILE A 25 -12.06 32.51 2.32
N GLU A 26 -12.77 32.88 1.25
CA GLU A 26 -13.68 34.04 1.27
C GLU A 26 -14.78 33.87 2.34
N TYR A 27 -15.35 32.67 2.50
CA TYR A 27 -16.30 32.41 3.59
C TYR A 27 -15.65 32.51 4.99
N ILE A 28 -14.39 32.10 5.17
CA ILE A 28 -13.67 32.26 6.45
C ILE A 28 -13.47 33.73 6.80
N LYS A 29 -13.24 34.55 5.78
CA LYS A 29 -12.95 35.98 5.91
C LYS A 29 -14.23 36.77 6.20
N ASP A 30 -15.25 36.62 5.36
CA ASP A 30 -16.39 37.54 5.29
C ASP A 30 -17.76 36.88 5.52
N GLY A 31 -17.82 35.55 5.71
CA GLY A 31 -19.08 34.83 5.95
C GLY A 31 -19.72 35.08 7.33
N SER A 32 -20.97 34.62 7.49
CA SER A 32 -21.63 34.55 8.80
C SER A 32 -20.87 33.63 9.77
N VAL A 33 -21.17 33.71 11.07
CA VAL A 33 -20.53 32.85 12.10
C VAL A 33 -20.64 31.36 11.74
N ASN A 34 -21.80 30.93 11.21
CA ASN A 34 -22.01 29.55 10.83
C ASN A 34 -21.26 29.19 9.53
N GLU A 35 -21.23 30.07 8.53
CA GLU A 35 -20.46 29.84 7.30
C GLU A 35 -18.97 29.77 7.57
N LYS A 36 -18.43 30.68 8.38
CA LYS A 36 -17.04 30.66 8.84
C LYS A 36 -16.70 29.35 9.54
N ARG A 37 -17.60 28.84 10.39
CA ARG A 37 -17.43 27.58 11.12
C ARG A 37 -17.38 26.39 10.14
N LEU A 38 -18.30 26.35 9.18
CA LEU A 38 -18.34 25.30 8.15
C LEU A 38 -17.13 25.38 7.22
N ALA A 39 -16.71 26.58 6.85
CA ALA A 39 -15.53 26.82 6.02
C ALA A 39 -14.24 26.37 6.72
N ALA A 40 -14.08 26.65 8.01
CA ALA A 40 -12.97 26.12 8.81
C ALA A 40 -12.98 24.58 8.85
N SER A 41 -14.16 23.96 8.95
CA SER A 41 -14.29 22.49 8.85
C SER A 41 -13.86 21.96 7.48
N ALA A 42 -14.22 22.67 6.39
CA ALA A 42 -13.86 22.31 5.03
C ALA A 42 -12.34 22.41 4.80
N ILE A 43 -11.69 23.50 5.26
CA ILE A 43 -10.22 23.63 5.21
C ILE A 43 -9.53 22.47 5.91
N ARG A 44 -9.97 22.11 7.13
CA ARG A 44 -9.39 20.98 7.87
C ARG A 44 -9.49 19.66 7.09
N LYS A 45 -10.58 19.46 6.34
CA LYS A 45 -10.78 18.25 5.52
C LYS A 45 -9.87 18.27 4.30
N LEU A 46 -9.80 19.39 3.59
CA LEU A 46 -9.02 19.52 2.36
C LEU A 46 -7.51 19.60 2.61
N SER A 47 -7.06 20.02 3.80
CA SER A 47 -5.63 20.09 4.15
C SER A 47 -4.93 18.72 4.14
N ILE A 48 -5.70 17.62 4.15
CA ILE A 48 -5.18 16.25 3.96
C ILE A 48 -4.55 16.08 2.56
N TYR A 49 -5.10 16.78 1.56
CA TYR A 49 -4.73 16.64 0.16
C TYR A 49 -4.00 17.87 -0.40
N TYR A 50 -4.40 19.07 0.02
CA TYR A 50 -3.97 20.36 -0.55
C TYR A 50 -3.48 21.31 0.56
N LYS A 51 -2.43 20.88 1.26
CA LYS A 51 -1.98 21.54 2.49
C LYS A 51 -1.47 22.95 2.25
N ASP A 52 -0.67 23.15 1.21
CA ASP A 52 -0.05 24.44 0.89
C ASP A 52 -1.08 25.50 0.52
N GLU A 53 -2.11 25.13 -0.24
CA GLU A 53 -3.22 26.02 -0.56
C GLU A 53 -4.06 26.35 0.68
N CYS A 54 -4.31 25.36 1.53
CA CYS A 54 -5.05 25.55 2.78
C CYS A 54 -4.28 26.43 3.79
N ASN A 55 -2.95 26.43 3.77
CA ASN A 55 -2.11 27.29 4.62
C ASN A 55 -2.38 28.79 4.38
N LYS A 56 -2.90 29.17 3.19
CA LYS A 56 -3.32 30.56 2.91
C LYS A 56 -4.49 31.02 3.80
N ALA A 57 -5.22 30.10 4.43
CA ALA A 57 -6.32 30.40 5.34
C ALA A 57 -5.87 30.75 6.77
N ILE A 58 -4.61 30.52 7.14
CA ILE A 58 -4.13 30.58 8.54
C ILE A 58 -4.43 31.92 9.20
N GLU A 59 -4.07 33.03 8.54
CA GLU A 59 -4.30 34.38 9.07
C GLU A 59 -5.78 34.65 9.37
N TYR A 60 -6.67 34.23 8.48
CA TYR A 60 -8.10 34.43 8.64
C TYR A 60 -8.69 33.52 9.74
N LEU A 61 -8.18 32.29 9.85
CA LEU A 61 -8.55 31.36 10.93
C LEU A 61 -8.10 31.88 12.30
N ILE A 62 -6.91 32.50 12.39
CA ILE A 62 -6.41 33.14 13.62
C ILE A 62 -7.29 34.32 14.00
N ARG A 63 -7.68 35.19 13.04
CA ARG A 63 -8.60 36.31 13.31
C ARG A 63 -9.96 35.84 13.83
N ASN A 64 -10.45 34.69 13.36
CA ASN A 64 -11.71 34.13 13.86
C ASN A 64 -11.63 33.70 15.33
N LEU A 65 -10.46 33.65 15.95
CA LEU A 65 -10.34 33.40 17.40
C LEU A 65 -10.74 34.60 18.27
N ASP A 66 -10.86 35.80 17.70
CA ASP A 66 -11.32 37.01 18.42
C ASP A 66 -12.85 37.06 18.59
N THR A 67 -13.58 36.18 17.90
CA THR A 67 -15.05 36.13 17.99
C THR A 67 -15.55 35.67 19.36
N THR A 68 -16.73 36.14 19.77
CA THR A 68 -17.41 35.65 20.96
C THR A 68 -17.99 34.24 20.78
N ALA A 69 -18.23 33.80 19.54
CA ALA A 69 -18.84 32.50 19.19
C ALA A 69 -17.89 31.31 19.46
N PRO A 70 -18.10 30.51 20.52
CA PRO A 70 -17.12 29.51 20.94
C PRO A 70 -16.92 28.36 19.95
N GLN A 71 -17.99 27.98 19.24
CA GLN A 71 -17.94 26.92 18.22
C GLN A 71 -17.12 27.35 17.00
N LEU A 72 -17.18 28.63 16.59
CA LEU A 72 -16.33 29.12 15.51
C LEU A 72 -14.86 29.02 15.91
N ARG A 73 -14.50 29.49 17.12
CA ARG A 73 -13.14 29.35 17.66
C ARG A 73 -12.67 27.89 17.67
N GLN A 74 -13.52 26.97 18.11
CA GLN A 74 -13.21 25.54 18.14
C GLN A 74 -12.84 24.99 16.76
N TYR A 75 -13.66 25.27 15.75
CA TYR A 75 -13.43 24.77 14.40
C TYR A 75 -12.22 25.43 13.74
N SER A 76 -11.98 26.71 14.01
CA SER A 76 -10.76 27.40 13.58
C SER A 76 -9.51 26.75 14.20
N LEU A 77 -9.51 26.45 15.50
CA LEU A 77 -8.40 25.75 16.16
C LEU A 77 -8.19 24.34 15.59
N LYS A 78 -9.27 23.59 15.36
CA LYS A 78 -9.19 22.25 14.74
C LYS A 78 -8.60 22.31 13.33
N ALA A 79 -8.88 23.35 12.55
CA ALA A 79 -8.27 23.55 11.25
C ALA A 79 -6.78 23.91 11.38
N LEU A 80 -6.45 24.91 12.21
CA LEU A 80 -5.07 25.34 12.46
C LEU A 80 -4.15 24.20 12.93
N LYS A 81 -4.69 23.25 13.70
CA LYS A 81 -3.97 22.04 14.12
C LYS A 81 -3.44 21.19 12.95
N GLU A 82 -4.12 21.19 11.82
CA GLU A 82 -3.74 20.39 10.65
C GLU A 82 -2.87 21.16 9.63
N LEU A 83 -2.67 22.46 9.85
CA LEU A 83 -1.90 23.36 8.98
C LEU A 83 -0.46 23.56 9.47
N ASP A 84 0.37 24.16 8.62
CA ASP A 84 1.78 24.43 8.94
C ASP A 84 1.93 25.81 9.60
N LEU A 85 1.89 25.81 10.94
CA LEU A 85 2.03 27.03 11.72
C LEU A 85 3.50 27.45 11.90
N THR A 86 3.76 28.75 11.77
CA THR A 86 5.04 29.38 12.10
C THR A 86 5.13 29.67 13.60
N GLU A 87 6.34 30.01 14.07
CA GLU A 87 6.54 30.43 15.46
C GLU A 87 5.76 31.71 15.80
N GLU A 88 5.63 32.63 14.84
CA GLU A 88 4.80 33.83 14.97
C GLU A 88 3.32 33.49 15.22
N HIS A 89 2.75 32.57 14.43
CA HIS A 89 1.36 32.13 14.64
C HIS A 89 1.15 31.55 16.05
N LEU A 90 2.11 30.79 16.57
CA LEU A 90 2.02 30.21 17.91
C LEU A 90 2.11 31.26 19.02
N LEU A 91 2.94 32.29 18.84
CA LEU A 91 3.00 33.43 19.76
C LEU A 91 1.65 34.15 19.81
N ILE A 92 0.98 34.28 18.66
CA ILE A 92 -0.36 34.83 18.58
C ILE A 92 -1.35 33.93 19.33
N LEU A 93 -1.39 32.62 19.04
CA LEU A 93 -2.27 31.67 19.72
C LEU A 93 -2.06 31.65 21.25
N LYS A 94 -0.83 31.81 21.72
CA LYS A 94 -0.49 31.90 23.16
C LYS A 94 -1.07 33.14 23.83
N LYS A 95 -1.31 34.23 23.09
CA LYS A 95 -2.04 35.39 23.61
C LYS A 95 -3.54 35.09 23.71
N TYR A 96 -4.10 34.40 22.72
CA TYR A 96 -5.51 34.01 22.70
C TYR A 96 -5.90 33.07 23.84
N ILE A 97 -5.10 32.04 24.11
CA ILE A 97 -5.47 31.03 25.11
C ILE A 97 -5.67 31.62 26.52
N LYS A 98 -4.95 32.71 26.85
CA LYS A 98 -5.06 33.37 28.16
C LYS A 98 -6.46 33.94 28.45
N ARG A 99 -7.26 34.21 27.42
CA ARG A 99 -8.63 34.72 27.53
C ARG A 99 -9.70 33.69 27.15
N GLU A 100 -9.30 32.48 26.78
CA GLU A 100 -10.26 31.43 26.44
C GLU A 100 -10.88 30.85 27.71
N ASN A 101 -12.20 30.75 27.73
CA ASN A 101 -12.97 30.28 28.87
C ASN A 101 -13.66 28.92 28.61
N LYS A 102 -13.52 28.38 27.40
CA LYS A 102 -14.03 27.05 27.05
C LYS A 102 -12.91 26.02 27.04
N GLU A 103 -13.00 25.08 27.98
CA GLU A 103 -12.03 24.01 28.17
C GLU A 103 -11.72 23.23 26.88
N TYR A 104 -12.74 22.89 26.09
CA TYR A 104 -12.55 22.14 24.85
C TYR A 104 -11.71 22.87 23.80
N ASN A 105 -11.68 24.21 23.82
CA ASN A 105 -10.79 24.99 22.94
C ASN A 105 -9.36 24.96 23.48
N SER A 106 -9.21 25.03 24.80
CA SER A 106 -7.91 24.95 25.46
C SER A 106 -7.20 23.62 25.24
N ILE A 107 -7.95 22.51 25.23
CA ILE A 107 -7.42 21.18 24.89
C ILE A 107 -6.81 21.18 23.49
N ILE A 108 -7.54 21.67 22.48
CA ILE A 108 -7.07 21.69 21.08
C ILE A 108 -5.82 22.58 20.96
N TYR A 109 -5.78 23.73 21.63
CA TYR A 109 -4.60 24.58 21.66
C TYR A 109 -3.37 23.85 22.22
N ASN A 110 -3.52 23.12 23.33
CA ASN A 110 -2.44 22.34 23.91
C ASN A 110 -1.94 21.25 22.95
N GLU A 111 -2.86 20.58 22.22
CA GLU A 111 -2.49 19.62 21.18
C GLU A 111 -1.65 20.26 20.06
N ILE A 112 -2.00 21.48 19.62
CA ILE A 112 -1.22 22.24 18.63
C ILE A 112 0.20 22.50 19.16
N PHE A 113 0.31 22.95 20.41
CA PHE A 113 1.58 23.31 21.02
C PHE A 113 2.48 22.08 21.22
N ILE A 114 1.91 20.97 21.72
CA ILE A 114 2.61 19.68 21.86
C ILE A 114 3.09 19.18 20.50
N LYS A 115 2.23 19.21 19.47
CA LYS A 115 2.57 18.82 18.10
C LYS A 115 3.77 19.62 17.58
N TYR A 116 3.73 20.94 17.74
CA TYR A 116 4.82 21.81 17.28
C TYR A 116 6.14 21.58 18.01
N HIS A 117 6.12 21.45 19.35
CA HIS A 117 7.34 21.19 20.11
C HIS A 117 7.92 19.81 19.84
N HIS A 118 7.08 18.79 19.63
CA HIS A 118 7.55 17.48 19.15
C HIS A 118 8.21 17.60 17.77
N THR A 119 7.59 18.30 16.82
CA THR A 119 8.15 18.49 15.47
C THR A 119 9.46 19.30 15.50
N LYS A 120 9.57 20.37 16.29
CA LYS A 120 10.80 21.16 16.43
C LYS A 120 11.93 20.33 17.08
N ASN A 121 11.62 19.53 18.10
CA ASN A 121 12.58 18.63 18.73
C ASN A 121 12.96 17.45 17.83
N GLU A 122 12.04 16.92 17.02
CA GLU A 122 12.33 15.91 15.99
C GLU A 122 13.27 16.51 14.92
N ILE A 123 13.00 17.73 14.41
CA ILE A 123 13.84 18.40 13.40
C ILE A 123 15.23 18.74 13.96
N ILE A 124 15.34 19.20 15.21
CA ILE A 124 16.64 19.47 15.85
C ILE A 124 17.44 18.17 16.02
N LYS A 125 16.79 17.08 16.45
CA LYS A 125 17.42 15.76 16.50
C LYS A 125 17.80 15.26 15.10
N GLU A 126 16.96 15.46 14.10
CA GLU A 126 17.18 15.02 12.72
C GLU A 126 18.30 15.82 12.04
N ASN A 127 18.42 17.12 12.33
CA ASN A 127 19.54 17.95 11.84
C ASN A 127 20.84 17.61 12.56
N ALA A 128 20.81 17.37 13.87
CA ALA A 128 21.98 16.87 14.60
C ALA A 128 22.44 15.51 14.07
N ILE A 129 21.51 14.58 13.82
CA ILE A 129 21.80 13.27 13.22
C ILE A 129 22.29 13.42 11.77
N LYS A 130 21.70 14.30 10.95
CA LYS A 130 22.14 14.56 9.57
C LYS A 130 23.52 15.21 9.51
N GLU A 131 23.86 16.09 10.44
CA GLU A 131 25.19 16.69 10.56
C GLU A 131 26.21 15.68 11.09
N GLU A 132 25.83 14.81 12.03
CA GLU A 132 26.68 13.72 12.53
C GLU A 132 26.92 12.64 11.46
N ILE A 133 25.92 12.31 10.63
CA ILE A 133 26.05 11.42 9.46
C ILE A 133 26.88 12.07 8.34
N ARG A 134 26.78 13.40 8.15
CA ARG A 134 27.63 14.14 7.20
C ARG A 134 29.08 14.24 7.67
N ALA A 135 29.31 14.40 8.97
CA ALA A 135 30.63 14.48 9.58
C ALA A 135 31.32 13.10 9.67
N ASN A 136 30.55 12.03 9.90
CA ASN A 136 31.04 10.65 9.96
C ASN A 136 30.92 9.91 8.61
N LYS A 137 31.10 10.61 7.48
CA LYS A 137 31.25 9.96 6.16
C LYS A 137 32.53 9.13 6.13
N SER A 138 32.47 7.95 6.73
CA SER A 138 33.38 6.86 6.47
C SER A 138 33.21 6.48 4.99
N PRO A 139 34.28 6.42 4.19
CA PRO A 139 34.22 6.19 2.75
C PRO A 139 33.65 4.82 2.35
N ASN A 140 33.28 3.97 3.32
CA ASN A 140 32.72 2.63 3.12
C ASN A 140 31.26 2.48 3.59
N LEU A 141 30.57 3.54 4.03
CA LEU A 141 29.13 3.44 4.30
C LEU A 141 28.39 3.20 2.98
N SER A 142 27.62 2.13 2.94
CA SER A 142 27.04 1.55 1.74
C SER A 142 26.31 2.59 0.89
N LYS A 143 26.48 2.50 -0.43
CA LYS A 143 25.72 3.25 -1.43
C LYS A 143 24.27 2.74 -1.49
N PHE A 144 23.56 2.68 -0.36
CA PHE A 144 22.16 2.30 -0.40
C PHE A 144 21.40 3.38 -1.18
N PRO A 145 20.70 3.02 -2.26
CA PRO A 145 20.11 4.01 -3.15
C PRO A 145 19.05 4.84 -2.41
N ASN A 146 19.13 6.17 -2.56
CA ASN A 146 18.10 7.06 -2.03
C ASN A 146 16.82 6.94 -2.87
N LEU A 147 15.90 6.10 -2.42
CA LEU A 147 14.63 5.86 -3.11
C LEU A 147 13.58 6.88 -2.73
N SER A 148 12.82 7.37 -3.72
CA SER A 148 11.63 8.18 -3.49
C SER A 148 10.51 7.34 -2.87
N ASN A 149 9.59 8.00 -2.14
CA ASN A 149 8.41 7.34 -1.58
C ASN A 149 7.54 6.70 -2.66
N LEU A 150 7.45 7.33 -3.84
CA LEU A 150 6.72 6.78 -4.98
C LEU A 150 7.31 5.43 -5.41
N SER A 151 8.63 5.36 -5.58
CA SER A 151 9.29 4.10 -5.99
C SER A 151 9.11 2.98 -4.97
N ILE A 152 9.16 3.29 -3.67
CA ILE A 152 8.88 2.32 -2.61
C ILE A 152 7.46 1.76 -2.75
N MET A 153 6.47 2.63 -2.96
CA MET A 153 5.09 2.21 -3.14
C MET A 153 4.91 1.37 -4.41
N GLU A 154 5.58 1.72 -5.52
CA GLU A 154 5.54 0.94 -6.76
C GLU A 154 6.09 -0.48 -6.56
N TYR A 155 7.21 -0.60 -5.86
CA TYR A 155 7.78 -1.91 -5.52
C TYR A 155 6.87 -2.70 -4.58
N PHE A 156 6.35 -2.04 -3.54
CA PHE A 156 5.47 -2.67 -2.55
C PHE A 156 4.13 -3.13 -3.17
N ASN A 157 3.58 -2.36 -4.11
CA ASN A 157 2.35 -2.72 -4.80
C ASN A 157 2.59 -3.73 -5.95
N GLY A 158 3.83 -4.13 -6.19
CA GLY A 158 4.19 -5.02 -7.30
C GLY A 158 3.95 -4.41 -8.68
N THR A 159 3.72 -3.09 -8.78
CA THR A 159 3.54 -2.40 -10.07
C THR A 159 4.87 -2.21 -10.80
N LYS A 160 5.98 -2.28 -10.07
CA LYS A 160 7.34 -2.27 -10.60
C LYS A 160 8.17 -3.38 -9.96
N GLU A 161 9.03 -4.01 -10.76
CA GLU A 161 9.97 -5.00 -10.22
C GLU A 161 11.02 -4.32 -9.33
N ILE A 162 11.34 -4.93 -8.20
CA ILE A 162 12.43 -4.49 -7.32
C ILE A 162 13.75 -4.65 -8.08
N PRO A 163 14.53 -3.56 -8.30
CA PRO A 163 15.80 -3.63 -9.02
C PRO A 163 16.79 -4.57 -8.34
N THR A 164 17.59 -5.29 -9.13
CA THR A 164 18.61 -6.22 -8.61
C THR A 164 19.58 -5.53 -7.64
N GLN A 165 20.02 -4.31 -7.96
CA GLN A 165 20.92 -3.55 -7.08
C GLN A 165 20.27 -3.24 -5.71
N LEU A 166 18.95 -3.03 -5.68
CA LEU A 166 18.22 -2.79 -4.43
C LEU A 166 18.08 -4.08 -3.62
N LYS A 167 17.78 -5.21 -4.27
CA LYS A 167 17.75 -6.54 -3.61
C LYS A 167 19.10 -6.86 -2.99
N GLU A 168 20.19 -6.62 -3.71
CA GLU A 168 21.57 -6.82 -3.23
C GLU A 168 21.92 -5.87 -2.09
N GLY A 169 21.55 -4.58 -2.21
CA GLY A 169 21.71 -3.61 -1.12
C GLY A 169 21.03 -4.09 0.16
N TYR A 170 19.76 -4.50 0.11
CA TYR A 170 19.05 -4.99 1.28
C TYR A 170 19.68 -6.26 1.88
N LYS A 171 20.27 -7.14 1.05
CA LYS A 171 21.00 -8.33 1.53
C LYS A 171 22.30 -7.97 2.25
N ILE A 172 23.04 -6.98 1.74
CA ILE A 172 24.26 -6.50 2.39
C ILE A 172 23.91 -5.87 3.74
N GLU A 173 22.91 -4.99 3.76
CA GLU A 173 22.47 -4.32 4.99
C GLU A 173 21.89 -5.29 6.02
N SER A 174 21.18 -6.35 5.60
CA SER A 174 20.71 -7.36 6.54
C SER A 174 21.86 -8.14 7.17
N GLN A 175 22.93 -8.41 6.41
CA GLN A 175 24.14 -9.03 6.95
C GLN A 175 24.88 -8.12 7.92
N VAL A 176 24.99 -6.82 7.61
CA VAL A 176 25.56 -5.81 8.53
C VAL A 176 24.76 -5.75 9.82
N PHE A 177 23.43 -5.73 9.71
CA PHE A 177 22.52 -5.74 10.85
C PHE A 177 22.73 -6.99 11.73
N ILE A 178 22.73 -8.19 11.15
CA ILE A 178 22.92 -9.44 11.90
C ILE A 178 24.31 -9.54 12.54
N ASN A 179 25.36 -9.14 11.81
CA ASN A 179 26.71 -9.09 12.37
C ASN A 179 26.80 -8.14 13.56
N SER A 180 26.16 -6.97 13.47
CA SER A 180 26.11 -5.99 14.56
C SER A 180 25.29 -6.50 15.74
N LEU A 181 24.18 -7.20 15.48
CA LEU A 181 23.35 -7.87 16.49
C LEU A 181 24.17 -8.94 17.23
N TYR A 182 24.91 -9.78 16.51
CA TYR A 182 25.75 -10.81 17.12
C TYR A 182 26.89 -10.22 17.97
N LYS A 183 27.62 -9.23 17.45
CA LYS A 183 28.67 -8.53 18.22
C LYS A 183 28.12 -7.89 19.50
N SER A 184 26.92 -7.32 19.42
CA SER A 184 26.23 -6.76 20.59
C SER A 184 25.85 -7.86 21.59
N ALA A 185 25.39 -9.00 21.11
CA ALA A 185 25.10 -10.17 21.95
C ALA A 185 26.37 -10.69 22.65
N GLN A 186 27.54 -10.70 21.99
CA GLN A 186 28.82 -11.10 22.62
C GLN A 186 29.21 -10.24 23.83
N LEU A 187 28.78 -8.97 23.87
CA LEU A 187 29.05 -8.06 24.99
C LEU A 187 28.10 -8.27 26.18
N ILE A 188 26.93 -8.87 25.93
CA ILE A 188 25.86 -9.02 26.94
C ILE A 188 25.77 -10.47 27.45
N ILE A 189 26.06 -11.45 26.61
CA ILE A 189 25.89 -12.88 26.89
C ILE A 189 27.23 -13.46 27.36
N ASN A 190 27.34 -13.70 28.66
CA ASN A 190 28.50 -14.38 29.25
C ASN A 190 28.47 -15.91 29.03
N ASP A 191 27.27 -16.49 28.88
CA ASP A 191 27.09 -17.93 28.67
C ASP A 191 27.41 -18.31 27.21
N LYS A 192 28.50 -19.06 27.03
CA LYS A 192 28.97 -19.52 25.70
C LYS A 192 27.92 -20.37 24.97
N THR A 193 27.12 -21.16 25.68
CA THR A 193 26.06 -22.00 25.10
C THR A 193 24.95 -21.11 24.56
N ILE A 194 24.48 -20.15 25.35
CA ILE A 194 23.43 -19.20 24.93
C ILE A 194 23.91 -18.35 23.75
N LEU A 195 25.17 -17.92 23.73
CA LEU A 195 25.74 -17.18 22.62
C LEU A 195 25.77 -17.99 21.31
N GLN A 196 26.15 -19.27 21.37
CA GLN A 196 26.12 -20.16 20.20
C GLN A 196 24.68 -20.39 19.70
N ILE A 197 23.73 -20.55 20.62
CA ILE A 197 22.30 -20.67 20.31
C ILE A 197 21.80 -19.38 19.62
N PHE A 198 22.21 -18.21 20.13
CA PHE A 198 21.88 -16.92 19.54
C PHE A 198 22.40 -16.82 18.10
N GLU A 199 23.67 -17.15 17.87
CA GLU A 199 24.27 -17.14 16.52
C GLU A 199 23.49 -18.02 15.53
N LYS A 200 23.13 -19.24 15.95
CA LYS A 200 22.36 -20.17 15.12
C LYS A 200 20.92 -19.70 14.90
N ARG A 201 20.30 -19.05 15.89
CA ARG A 201 18.90 -18.61 15.81
C ARG A 201 18.71 -17.40 14.89
N TYR A 202 19.67 -16.47 14.89
CA TYR A 202 19.59 -15.20 14.17
C TYR A 202 20.49 -15.13 12.92
N GLY A 203 21.31 -16.16 12.66
CA GLY A 203 22.18 -16.22 11.49
C GLY A 203 21.39 -16.32 10.16
N ILE A 204 21.90 -15.65 9.12
CA ILE A 204 21.22 -15.58 7.80
C ILE A 204 21.31 -16.90 7.02
N ASN A 205 22.39 -17.67 7.21
CA ASN A 205 22.70 -18.83 6.38
C ASN A 205 21.78 -20.03 6.62
N LYS A 206 21.26 -20.19 7.85
CA LYS A 206 20.45 -21.35 8.21
C LYS A 206 19.47 -21.01 9.33
N TYR A 207 18.19 -21.29 9.09
CA TYR A 207 17.16 -21.14 10.11
C TYR A 207 17.14 -22.33 11.06
N TYR A 208 17.36 -22.08 12.34
CA TYR A 208 17.18 -23.08 13.39
C TYR A 208 15.88 -22.79 14.16
N THR A 209 14.98 -23.77 14.17
CA THR A 209 13.77 -23.74 15.01
C THR A 209 14.15 -23.88 16.49
N LEU A 210 13.29 -23.38 17.40
CA LEU A 210 13.44 -23.64 18.83
C LEU A 210 13.49 -25.14 19.15
N GLN A 211 12.72 -25.97 18.41
CA GLN A 211 12.76 -27.42 18.58
C GLN A 211 14.11 -28.03 18.20
N SER A 212 14.71 -27.59 17.09
CA SER A 212 16.04 -28.09 16.69
C SER A 212 17.11 -27.68 17.68
N LEU A 213 17.08 -26.43 18.18
CA LEU A 213 18.04 -25.93 19.17
C LEU A 213 17.86 -26.63 20.52
N SER A 214 16.62 -26.81 20.96
CA SER A 214 16.27 -27.55 22.17
C SER A 214 16.85 -28.98 22.16
N LYS A 215 16.69 -29.69 21.04
CA LYS A 215 17.25 -31.04 20.86
C LYS A 215 18.77 -31.03 20.81
N GLU A 216 19.37 -30.09 20.08
CA GLU A 216 20.82 -30.03 19.87
C GLU A 216 21.58 -29.70 21.16
N TYR A 217 21.05 -28.79 21.98
CA TYR A 217 21.70 -28.33 23.22
C TYR A 217 21.15 -29.00 24.49
N ASN A 218 20.18 -29.90 24.36
CA ASN A 218 19.49 -30.54 25.47
C ASN A 218 18.89 -29.54 26.47
N LEU A 219 18.22 -28.51 25.95
CA LEU A 219 17.61 -27.43 26.74
C LEU A 219 16.11 -27.34 26.50
N SER A 220 15.42 -26.90 27.54
CA SER A 220 14.17 -26.13 27.49
C SER A 220 13.85 -25.38 26.18
N ARG A 221 12.76 -25.66 25.44
CA ARG A 221 12.32 -24.70 24.40
C ARG A 221 12.04 -23.32 25.01
N ASN A 222 11.29 -23.30 26.11
CA ASN A 222 10.95 -22.07 26.83
C ASN A 222 12.21 -21.40 27.35
N TYR A 223 13.13 -22.16 27.94
CA TYR A 223 14.41 -21.61 28.41
C TYR A 223 15.21 -20.94 27.30
N ILE A 224 15.26 -21.54 26.10
CA ILE A 224 15.92 -20.93 24.95
C ILE A 224 15.20 -19.65 24.53
N GLU A 225 13.87 -19.70 24.39
CA GLU A 225 13.06 -18.55 23.99
C GLU A 225 13.20 -17.37 24.96
N ASP A 226 13.00 -17.62 26.25
CA ASP A 226 13.14 -16.63 27.33
C ASP A 226 14.55 -16.04 27.37
N SER A 227 15.57 -16.88 27.20
CA SER A 227 16.97 -16.43 27.16
C SER A 227 17.23 -15.52 25.97
N MET A 228 16.73 -15.87 24.78
CA MET A 228 16.90 -15.06 23.57
C MET A 228 16.16 -13.72 23.69
N GLU A 229 14.92 -13.73 24.20
CA GLU A 229 14.13 -12.52 24.39
C GLU A 229 14.80 -11.58 25.40
N ASN A 230 15.27 -12.10 26.54
CA ASN A 230 16.02 -11.34 27.53
C ASN A 230 17.29 -10.71 26.92
N CYS A 231 18.01 -11.46 26.08
CA CYS A 231 19.19 -10.93 25.39
C CYS A 231 18.83 -9.78 24.44
N ILE A 232 17.77 -9.91 23.65
CA ILE A 232 17.34 -8.84 22.73
C ILE A 232 16.86 -7.61 23.52
N ASN A 233 16.12 -7.79 24.61
CA ASN A 233 15.69 -6.71 25.51
C ASN A 233 16.91 -5.91 26.00
N LYS A 234 17.92 -6.59 26.54
CA LYS A 234 19.16 -5.95 26.99
C LYS A 234 19.91 -5.23 25.87
N ILE A 235 19.94 -5.80 24.67
CA ILE A 235 20.54 -5.15 23.49
C ILE A 235 19.78 -3.86 23.18
N ALA A 236 18.45 -3.91 23.15
CA ALA A 236 17.60 -2.76 22.84
C ALA A 236 17.73 -1.63 23.88
N GLU A 237 17.74 -1.96 25.17
CA GLU A 237 17.99 -1.02 26.27
C GLU A 237 19.37 -0.35 26.11
N THR A 238 20.42 -1.15 25.89
CA THR A 238 21.79 -0.65 25.69
C THR A 238 21.90 0.25 24.46
N ILE A 239 21.20 -0.05 23.36
CA ILE A 239 21.16 0.82 22.16
C ILE A 239 20.69 2.22 22.53
N ILE A 240 19.69 2.35 23.39
CA ILE A 240 19.12 3.64 23.76
C ILE A 240 20.05 4.41 24.68
N GLU A 241 20.58 3.74 25.70
CA GLU A 241 21.56 4.33 26.61
C GLU A 241 22.78 4.87 25.85
N GLU A 242 23.25 4.13 24.84
CA GLU A 242 24.39 4.50 24.01
C GLU A 242 24.04 5.50 22.92
N SER A 243 22.81 5.51 22.40
CA SER A 243 22.37 6.48 21.38
C SER A 243 22.44 7.94 21.85
N HIS A 244 22.45 8.16 23.17
CA HIS A 244 22.59 9.47 23.79
C HIS A 244 24.04 9.90 24.06
N LYS A 245 25.03 9.03 23.83
CA LYS A 245 26.45 9.33 24.09
C LYS A 245 27.17 9.72 22.79
N GLU A 246 27.80 10.89 22.76
CA GLU A 246 28.43 11.48 21.56
C GLU A 246 29.70 10.76 21.05
N ARG A 247 30.27 9.79 21.79
CA ARG A 247 31.67 9.34 21.53
C ARG A 247 31.93 7.83 21.52
N SER A 248 30.93 6.95 21.47
CA SER A 248 31.22 5.51 21.37
C SER A 248 31.08 5.01 19.92
N GLU A 249 32.20 4.57 19.32
CA GLU A 249 32.18 3.61 18.21
C GLU A 249 31.61 2.30 18.76
N ASN A 250 30.29 2.18 18.75
CA ASN A 250 29.61 1.10 19.43
C ASN A 250 28.77 0.28 18.46
N HIS A 251 28.92 -1.05 18.50
CA HIS A 251 28.14 -2.00 17.72
C HIS A 251 26.63 -1.80 17.92
N PHE A 252 26.20 -1.36 19.10
CA PHE A 252 24.81 -0.98 19.38
C PHE A 252 24.32 0.18 18.47
N LYS A 253 25.13 1.25 18.31
CA LYS A 253 24.80 2.38 17.42
C LYS A 253 24.72 1.94 15.96
N ASN A 254 25.56 0.98 15.55
CA ASN A 254 25.51 0.42 14.20
C ASN A 254 24.21 -0.31 13.89
N ILE A 255 23.63 -1.04 14.86
CA ILE A 255 22.32 -1.69 14.69
C ILE A 255 21.26 -0.62 14.38
N TYR A 256 21.18 0.42 15.21
CA TYR A 256 20.22 1.50 15.04
C TYR A 256 20.43 2.29 13.75
N ASN A 257 21.67 2.62 13.42
CA ASN A 257 22.04 3.33 12.20
C ASN A 257 21.69 2.52 10.94
N THR A 258 21.90 1.20 10.96
CA THR A 258 21.54 0.34 9.83
C THR A 258 20.03 0.37 9.60
N ILE A 259 19.22 0.19 10.66
CA ILE A 259 17.75 0.22 10.53
C ILE A 259 17.27 1.61 10.09
N THR A 260 17.77 2.67 10.70
CA THR A 260 17.35 4.05 10.38
C THR A 260 17.70 4.43 8.95
N GLN A 261 18.87 4.05 8.45
CA GLN A 261 19.28 4.33 7.07
C GLN A 261 18.46 3.54 6.05
N VAL A 262 18.21 2.26 6.32
CA VAL A 262 17.49 1.36 5.41
C VAL A 262 16.00 1.67 5.37
N VAL A 263 15.40 1.91 6.53
CA VAL A 263 13.96 2.05 6.70
C VAL A 263 13.51 3.52 6.68
N LYS A 264 14.42 4.47 6.90
CA LYS A 264 14.13 5.91 6.99
C LYS A 264 12.96 6.20 7.93
N ILE A 265 13.20 6.01 9.23
CA ILE A 265 12.16 6.08 10.27
C ILE A 265 11.47 7.46 10.29
N GLU A 266 12.16 8.51 9.86
CA GLU A 266 11.66 9.86 9.66
C GLU A 266 10.55 9.95 8.59
N GLU A 267 10.58 9.08 7.57
CA GLU A 267 9.58 9.02 6.50
C GLU A 267 8.36 8.18 6.91
N LYS A 268 7.60 8.71 7.88
CA LYS A 268 6.43 8.04 8.50
C LYS A 268 5.43 7.44 7.48
N LYS A 269 5.30 8.02 6.28
CA LYS A 269 4.36 7.59 5.23
C LYS A 269 4.71 6.24 4.59
N THR A 270 6.00 5.89 4.50
CA THR A 270 6.47 4.69 3.79
C THR A 270 7.32 3.77 4.67
N PHE A 271 7.35 4.03 5.98
CA PHE A 271 8.13 3.27 6.95
C PHE A 271 7.84 1.76 6.86
N ILE A 272 6.56 1.38 6.83
CA ILE A 272 6.15 -0.03 6.82
C ILE A 272 6.57 -0.69 5.50
N GLU A 273 6.37 -0.01 4.38
CA GLU A 273 6.69 -0.53 3.05
C GLU A 273 8.20 -0.71 2.87
N ARG A 274 9.02 0.25 3.32
CA ARG A 274 10.48 0.13 3.34
C ARG A 274 10.93 -1.05 4.21
N LEU A 275 10.33 -1.21 5.38
CA LEU A 275 10.63 -2.33 6.28
C LEU A 275 10.23 -3.67 5.65
N VAL A 276 9.07 -3.77 5.00
CA VAL A 276 8.63 -4.98 4.29
C VAL A 276 9.60 -5.34 3.17
N LEU A 277 10.05 -4.38 2.37
CA LEU A 277 11.04 -4.61 1.31
C LEU A 277 12.37 -5.09 1.88
N PHE A 278 12.85 -4.47 2.96
CA PHE A 278 14.06 -4.92 3.66
C PHE A 278 13.92 -6.35 4.18
N LEU A 279 12.81 -6.67 4.83
CA LEU A 279 12.53 -8.00 5.36
C LEU A 279 12.47 -9.05 4.24
N TYR A 280 11.82 -8.72 3.13
CA TYR A 280 11.66 -9.61 1.99
C TYR A 280 12.97 -9.90 1.26
N CYS A 281 13.79 -8.87 1.03
CA CYS A 281 15.06 -9.03 0.31
C CYS A 281 16.20 -9.51 1.20
N GLY A 282 16.22 -9.07 2.46
CA GLY A 282 17.33 -9.24 3.38
C GLY A 282 17.30 -10.54 4.17
N PHE A 283 16.13 -11.15 4.37
CA PHE A 283 15.98 -12.28 5.29
C PHE A 283 15.16 -13.44 4.69
N PRO A 284 15.44 -14.69 5.06
CA PRO A 284 14.57 -15.81 4.71
C PRO A 284 13.18 -15.62 5.35
N LYS A 285 12.11 -16.00 4.63
CA LYS A 285 10.72 -15.90 5.13
C LYS A 285 10.51 -16.57 6.50
N SER A 286 11.25 -17.64 6.80
CA SER A 286 11.20 -18.33 8.09
C SER A 286 11.64 -17.47 9.28
N HIS A 287 12.43 -16.42 9.04
CA HIS A 287 12.91 -15.48 10.06
C HIS A 287 12.02 -14.25 10.22
N LEU A 288 10.96 -14.10 9.41
CA LEU A 288 10.20 -12.85 9.33
C LEU A 288 9.71 -12.34 10.69
N LYS A 289 8.96 -13.17 11.43
CA LYS A 289 8.41 -12.78 12.74
C LYS A 289 9.52 -12.42 13.74
N LEU A 290 10.61 -13.18 13.71
CA LEU A 290 11.76 -12.98 14.56
C LEU A 290 12.44 -11.63 14.28
N MET A 291 12.68 -11.32 13.00
CA MET A 291 13.32 -10.07 12.58
C MET A 291 12.42 -8.87 12.83
N ILE A 292 11.11 -9.00 12.61
CA ILE A 292 10.14 -7.96 12.96
C ILE A 292 10.21 -7.65 14.45
N ASN A 293 10.21 -8.67 15.32
CA ASN A 293 10.30 -8.45 16.75
C ASN A 293 11.58 -7.69 17.13
N VAL A 294 12.74 -8.19 16.70
CA VAL A 294 14.04 -7.55 16.98
C VAL A 294 14.07 -6.10 16.48
N ILE A 295 13.68 -5.86 15.22
CA ILE A 295 13.68 -4.51 14.63
C ILE A 295 12.72 -3.58 15.41
N MET A 296 11.53 -4.06 15.78
CA MET A 296 10.57 -3.26 16.54
C MET A 296 11.10 -2.91 17.94
N MET A 297 11.78 -3.85 18.60
CA MET A 297 12.42 -3.59 19.88
C MET A 297 13.53 -2.55 19.76
N VAL A 298 14.38 -2.66 18.73
CA VAL A 298 15.43 -1.66 18.48
C VAL A 298 14.85 -0.27 18.20
N ILE A 299 13.75 -0.17 17.46
CA ILE A 299 13.15 1.12 17.10
C ILE A 299 12.36 1.74 18.26
N TYR A 300 11.61 0.94 19.01
CA TYR A 300 10.59 1.42 19.95
C TYR A 300 10.88 1.13 21.42
N ASN A 301 12.00 0.47 21.73
CA ASN A 301 12.37 -0.03 23.07
C ASN A 301 11.35 -0.98 23.73
N THR A 302 10.30 -1.34 23.02
CA THR A 302 9.19 -2.11 23.57
C THR A 302 8.59 -2.93 22.45
N PRO A 303 8.21 -4.19 22.71
CA PRO A 303 7.44 -4.97 21.75
C PRO A 303 6.08 -4.30 21.59
N LYS A 304 5.90 -3.54 20.49
CA LYS A 304 4.61 -2.99 20.11
C LYS A 304 3.89 -4.01 19.24
N GLU A 305 3.18 -4.96 19.88
CA GLU A 305 2.48 -6.07 19.21
C GLU A 305 1.66 -5.61 18.00
N TRP A 306 0.82 -4.57 18.16
CA TRP A 306 0.02 -4.02 17.07
C TRP A 306 0.85 -3.51 15.87
N LYS A 307 2.07 -3.03 16.10
CA LYS A 307 2.99 -2.65 15.01
C LYS A 307 3.59 -3.87 14.33
N GLN A 308 3.89 -4.92 15.08
CA GLN A 308 4.38 -6.18 14.52
C GLN A 308 3.33 -6.80 13.61
N GLU A 309 2.07 -6.85 14.08
CA GLU A 309 0.93 -7.34 13.29
C GLU A 309 0.72 -6.51 12.03
N SER A 310 0.82 -5.18 12.13
CA SER A 310 0.70 -4.30 10.97
C SER A 310 1.78 -4.57 9.92
N VAL A 311 3.03 -4.82 10.32
CA VAL A 311 4.11 -5.17 9.39
C VAL A 311 3.90 -6.56 8.79
N ILE A 312 3.46 -7.54 9.58
CA ILE A 312 3.16 -8.89 9.08
C ILE A 312 2.03 -8.83 8.05
N SER A 313 0.93 -8.13 8.35
CA SER A 313 -0.19 -7.94 7.43
C SER A 313 0.25 -7.24 6.14
N SER A 314 1.08 -6.19 6.23
CA SER A 314 1.64 -5.52 5.07
C SER A 314 2.61 -6.40 4.28
N TYR A 315 3.35 -7.30 4.93
CA TYR A 315 4.21 -8.27 4.26
C TYR A 315 3.38 -9.31 3.47
N ASP A 316 2.30 -9.82 4.05
CA ASP A 316 1.41 -10.75 3.35
C ASP A 316 0.69 -10.08 2.18
N LYS A 317 0.24 -8.83 2.37
CA LYS A 317 -0.30 -7.99 1.29
C LYS A 317 0.72 -7.78 0.17
N PHE A 318 1.97 -7.52 0.52
CA PHE A 318 3.07 -7.39 -0.45
C PHE A 318 3.27 -8.69 -1.25
N LEU A 319 3.25 -9.85 -0.60
CA LEU A 319 3.34 -11.14 -1.30
C LEU A 319 2.16 -11.38 -2.24
N ASP A 320 0.94 -11.05 -1.82
CA ASP A 320 -0.26 -11.12 -2.66
C ASP A 320 -0.15 -10.19 -3.88
N ASN A 321 0.37 -8.97 -3.69
CA ASN A 321 0.64 -8.03 -4.78
C ASN A 321 1.66 -8.59 -5.78
N LEU A 322 2.75 -9.20 -5.31
CA LEU A 322 3.74 -9.84 -6.17
C LEU A 322 3.15 -11.00 -6.98
N ASP A 323 2.36 -11.85 -6.33
CA ASP A 323 1.70 -12.98 -6.99
C ASP A 323 0.69 -12.49 -8.04
N LYS A 324 -0.13 -11.48 -7.71
CA LYS A 324 -1.03 -10.82 -8.66
C LYS A 324 -0.29 -10.21 -9.85
N SER A 325 0.80 -9.50 -9.61
CA SER A 325 1.61 -8.89 -10.68
C SER A 325 2.23 -9.94 -11.59
N LYS A 326 2.77 -11.02 -11.01
CA LYS A 326 3.29 -12.16 -11.78
C LYS A 326 2.19 -12.81 -12.61
N ARG A 327 1.05 -13.16 -12.02
CA ARG A 327 -0.12 -13.72 -12.72
C ARG A 327 -0.61 -12.81 -13.84
N LYS A 328 -0.66 -11.49 -13.60
CA LYS A 328 -1.02 -10.47 -14.60
C LYS A 328 -0.09 -10.54 -15.81
N ASN A 329 1.22 -10.58 -15.58
CA ASN A 329 2.21 -10.64 -16.66
C ASN A 329 2.19 -11.99 -17.40
N ASP A 330 2.11 -13.09 -16.66
CA ASP A 330 2.03 -14.44 -17.23
C ASP A 330 0.76 -14.57 -18.10
N PHE A 331 -0.39 -14.12 -17.58
CA PHE A 331 -1.65 -14.17 -18.32
C PHE A 331 -1.68 -13.23 -19.52
N ARG A 332 -1.11 -12.02 -19.39
CA ARG A 332 -0.96 -11.10 -20.53
C ARG A 332 -0.18 -11.74 -21.68
N LYS A 333 0.91 -12.44 -21.36
CA LYS A 333 1.70 -13.18 -22.36
C LYS A 333 0.85 -14.25 -23.05
N VAL A 334 0.14 -15.07 -22.27
CA VAL A 334 -0.78 -16.09 -22.79
C VAL A 334 -1.84 -15.45 -23.69
N LEU A 335 -2.44 -14.34 -23.28
CA LEU A 335 -3.46 -13.63 -24.04
C LEU A 335 -2.92 -13.17 -25.41
N TYR A 336 -1.75 -12.53 -25.45
CA TYR A 336 -1.17 -12.07 -26.72
C TYR A 336 -0.72 -13.21 -27.64
N GLU A 337 -0.24 -14.32 -27.08
CA GLU A 337 0.19 -15.47 -27.86
C GLU A 337 -0.98 -16.27 -28.45
N ASN A 338 -2.15 -16.25 -27.81
CA ASN A 338 -3.27 -17.12 -28.17
C ASN A 338 -4.43 -16.41 -28.88
N VAL A 339 -4.51 -15.08 -28.83
CA VAL A 339 -5.55 -14.34 -29.56
C VAL A 339 -5.18 -14.21 -31.02
N SER A 340 -6.00 -14.82 -31.88
CA SER A 340 -5.93 -14.66 -33.34
C SER A 340 -6.75 -13.44 -33.76
N TRP A 341 -6.12 -12.51 -34.47
CA TRP A 341 -6.77 -11.30 -34.98
C TRP A 341 -7.13 -11.43 -36.47
N PRO A 342 -8.31 -10.95 -36.90
CA PRO A 342 -8.64 -10.83 -38.33
C PRO A 342 -7.85 -9.69 -38.98
N LYS A 343 -7.83 -9.65 -40.32
CA LYS A 343 -7.15 -8.58 -41.08
C LYS A 343 -7.75 -7.21 -40.78
N ASP A 344 -9.08 -7.14 -40.78
CA ASP A 344 -9.83 -5.90 -40.55
C ASP A 344 -10.35 -5.88 -39.10
N ILE A 345 -9.56 -5.27 -38.21
CA ILE A 345 -9.91 -5.17 -36.78
C ILE A 345 -10.90 -4.02 -36.58
N LYS A 346 -12.04 -4.32 -35.94
CA LYS A 346 -13.03 -3.32 -35.56
C LYS A 346 -12.76 -2.81 -34.16
N ILE A 347 -12.66 -1.48 -34.04
CA ILE A 347 -12.60 -0.79 -32.75
C ILE A 347 -14.03 -0.53 -32.27
N LEU A 348 -14.33 -0.99 -31.05
CA LEU A 348 -15.64 -0.82 -30.43
C LEU A 348 -15.64 0.41 -29.52
N GLU A 349 -16.62 1.27 -29.72
CA GLU A 349 -16.88 2.41 -28.86
C GLU A 349 -17.53 1.97 -27.53
N LEU A 350 -17.33 2.77 -26.47
CA LEU A 350 -17.85 2.52 -25.13
C LEU A 350 -19.36 2.16 -25.13
N GLU A 351 -20.14 2.90 -25.90
CA GLU A 351 -21.59 2.72 -26.02
C GLU A 351 -22.00 1.45 -26.76
N GLN A 352 -21.12 0.87 -27.57
CA GLN A 352 -21.39 -0.36 -28.31
C GLN A 352 -21.25 -1.57 -27.40
N PHE A 353 -20.17 -1.67 -26.64
CA PHE A 353 -19.92 -2.85 -25.82
C PHE A 353 -20.64 -2.84 -24.48
N LYS A 354 -20.98 -1.67 -23.90
CA LYS A 354 -21.81 -1.60 -22.69
C LYS A 354 -23.22 -2.17 -22.86
N LYS A 355 -23.70 -2.26 -24.11
CA LYS A 355 -25.01 -2.87 -24.44
C LYS A 355 -24.94 -4.38 -24.56
N ILE A 356 -23.73 -4.96 -24.64
CA ILE A 356 -23.53 -6.39 -24.75
C ILE A 356 -23.78 -7.02 -23.38
N ASN A 357 -24.76 -7.92 -23.32
CA ASN A 357 -25.16 -8.60 -22.09
C ASN A 357 -25.23 -10.11 -22.31
N THR A 358 -25.25 -10.87 -21.21
CA THR A 358 -25.60 -12.30 -21.24
C THR A 358 -26.98 -12.47 -21.86
N ILE A 359 -27.13 -13.42 -22.79
CA ILE A 359 -28.39 -13.68 -23.48
C ILE A 359 -29.53 -13.95 -22.47
N ASP A 360 -30.66 -13.25 -22.62
CA ASP A 360 -31.74 -13.17 -21.61
C ASP A 360 -32.27 -14.52 -21.10
N TYR A 361 -32.48 -15.49 -22.00
CA TYR A 361 -33.01 -16.79 -21.58
C TYR A 361 -31.97 -17.60 -20.78
N LEU A 362 -30.67 -17.41 -21.04
CA LEU A 362 -29.60 -18.02 -20.25
C LEU A 362 -29.46 -17.31 -18.91
N LYS A 363 -29.61 -15.98 -18.89
CA LYS A 363 -29.52 -15.19 -17.66
C LYS A 363 -30.47 -15.72 -16.60
N LYS A 364 -31.74 -15.99 -16.96
CA LYS A 364 -32.74 -16.57 -16.03
C LYS A 364 -32.35 -17.94 -15.47
N ASP A 365 -31.68 -18.78 -16.28
CA ASP A 365 -31.21 -20.10 -15.83
C ASP A 365 -29.97 -19.98 -14.94
N LEU A 366 -29.04 -19.08 -15.32
CA LEU A 366 -27.83 -18.77 -14.56
C LEU A 366 -28.12 -18.05 -13.23
N GLU A 367 -29.16 -17.23 -13.15
CA GLU A 367 -29.65 -16.65 -11.89
C GLU A 367 -30.11 -17.73 -10.91
N LYS A 368 -30.66 -18.85 -11.40
CA LYS A 368 -31.14 -19.95 -10.56
C LYS A 368 -30.05 -20.95 -10.17
N ARG A 369 -29.09 -21.20 -11.08
CA ARG A 369 -28.15 -22.34 -10.97
C ARG A 369 -26.70 -22.01 -11.29
N GLY A 370 -26.44 -20.81 -11.81
CA GLY A 370 -25.12 -20.35 -12.20
C GLY A 370 -24.26 -20.01 -10.98
N LYS A 371 -22.95 -20.01 -11.20
CA LYS A 371 -21.98 -19.48 -10.23
C LYS A 371 -21.65 -18.05 -10.63
N ILE A 372 -21.38 -17.19 -9.65
CA ILE A 372 -21.14 -15.76 -9.87
C ILE A 372 -19.74 -15.35 -9.40
N ILE A 373 -19.14 -14.42 -10.12
CA ILE A 373 -18.02 -13.60 -9.66
C ILE A 373 -18.43 -12.13 -9.77
N LYS A 374 -18.22 -11.37 -8.70
CA LYS A 374 -18.45 -9.93 -8.73
C LYS A 374 -17.28 -9.25 -9.44
N SER A 375 -17.56 -8.50 -10.49
CA SER A 375 -16.56 -7.65 -11.15
C SER A 375 -16.50 -6.30 -10.44
N GLU A 376 -15.32 -5.90 -9.98
CA GLU A 376 -15.08 -4.56 -9.44
C GLU A 376 -15.00 -3.54 -10.58
N LYS A 377 -14.42 -3.92 -11.73
CA LYS A 377 -14.33 -3.06 -12.92
C LYS A 377 -15.67 -2.56 -13.42
N MET A 378 -16.69 -3.42 -13.41
CA MET A 378 -18.01 -3.12 -13.96
C MET A 378 -19.09 -2.96 -12.89
N ASN A 379 -18.79 -3.32 -11.63
CA ASN A 379 -19.74 -3.35 -10.52
C ASN A 379 -21.01 -4.18 -10.82
N ILE A 380 -20.83 -5.36 -11.43
CA ILE A 380 -21.90 -6.30 -11.75
C ILE A 380 -21.47 -7.74 -11.44
N ASP A 381 -22.47 -8.62 -11.28
CA ASP A 381 -22.24 -10.05 -11.15
C ASP A 381 -22.07 -10.68 -12.54
N ILE A 382 -21.00 -11.45 -12.73
CA ILE A 382 -20.68 -12.18 -13.96
C ILE A 382 -20.86 -13.68 -13.71
N TYR A 383 -21.66 -14.32 -14.55
CA TYR A 383 -21.95 -15.74 -14.43
C TYR A 383 -20.88 -16.60 -15.09
N TYR A 384 -20.61 -17.77 -14.52
CA TYR A 384 -19.75 -18.79 -15.11
C TYR A 384 -20.29 -20.20 -14.83
N LYS A 385 -19.94 -21.15 -15.70
CA LYS A 385 -20.36 -22.57 -15.61
C LYS A 385 -19.22 -23.50 -15.18
N SER A 386 -17.97 -23.06 -15.36
CA SER A 386 -16.80 -23.91 -15.36
C SER A 386 -15.67 -23.33 -14.47
N LEU A 387 -14.76 -24.16 -13.97
CA LEU A 387 -13.59 -23.67 -13.22
C LEU A 387 -12.61 -22.91 -14.13
N TYR A 388 -12.43 -23.36 -15.38
CA TYR A 388 -11.63 -22.62 -16.37
C TYR A 388 -12.18 -21.21 -16.64
N GLN A 389 -13.50 -21.08 -16.80
CA GLN A 389 -14.15 -19.78 -16.96
C GLN A 389 -13.93 -18.90 -15.74
N LYS A 390 -14.05 -19.45 -14.52
CA LYS A 390 -13.80 -18.71 -13.28
C LYS A 390 -12.38 -18.15 -13.25
N ASP A 391 -11.39 -18.95 -13.58
CA ASP A 391 -9.98 -18.54 -13.52
C ASP A 391 -9.64 -17.53 -14.62
N LEU A 392 -10.19 -17.69 -15.83
CA LEU A 392 -10.11 -16.69 -16.89
C LEU A 392 -10.72 -15.35 -16.49
N LEU A 393 -11.92 -15.35 -15.93
CA LEU A 393 -12.59 -14.13 -15.48
C LEU A 393 -11.79 -13.44 -14.38
N LYS A 394 -11.22 -14.19 -13.43
CA LYS A 394 -10.31 -13.64 -12.42
C LYS A 394 -9.06 -13.01 -13.03
N ASN A 395 -8.47 -13.65 -14.03
CA ASN A 395 -7.28 -13.11 -14.70
C ASN A 395 -7.61 -11.87 -15.53
N LEU A 396 -8.76 -11.83 -16.23
CA LEU A 396 -9.26 -10.65 -16.93
C LEU A 396 -9.51 -9.48 -15.97
N GLU A 397 -10.04 -9.76 -14.77
CA GLU A 397 -10.23 -8.74 -13.72
C GLU A 397 -8.90 -8.13 -13.24
N LEU A 398 -7.77 -8.87 -13.33
CA LEU A 398 -6.44 -8.35 -12.98
C LEU A 398 -5.81 -7.49 -14.09
N LEU A 399 -6.22 -7.66 -15.36
CA LEU A 399 -5.64 -6.92 -16.48
C LEU A 399 -6.21 -5.50 -16.55
N GLU A 400 -5.38 -4.48 -16.35
CA GLU A 400 -5.81 -3.07 -16.43
C GLU A 400 -6.23 -2.66 -17.83
N GLU A 401 -5.66 -3.29 -18.86
CA GLU A 401 -6.03 -3.11 -20.25
C GLU A 401 -7.41 -3.67 -20.58
N VAL A 402 -7.99 -4.55 -19.77
CA VAL A 402 -9.37 -5.03 -19.96
C VAL A 402 -10.33 -4.06 -19.26
N VAL A 403 -11.23 -3.45 -20.03
CA VAL A 403 -12.20 -2.46 -19.53
C VAL A 403 -13.61 -3.01 -19.40
N PHE A 404 -13.89 -4.13 -20.06
CA PHE A 404 -15.20 -4.78 -20.05
C PHE A 404 -15.04 -6.27 -20.31
N TYR A 405 -15.86 -7.08 -19.66
CA TYR A 405 -16.01 -8.49 -20.01
C TYR A 405 -17.40 -9.02 -19.63
N SER A 406 -17.89 -10.03 -20.34
CA SER A 406 -19.17 -10.67 -20.06
C SER A 406 -19.11 -12.13 -20.51
N THR A 407 -20.09 -12.92 -20.09
CA THR A 407 -20.26 -14.31 -20.52
C THR A 407 -21.53 -14.52 -21.32
N PHE A 408 -21.49 -15.54 -22.20
CA PHE A 408 -22.65 -16.02 -22.98
C PHE A 408 -23.37 -14.92 -23.78
N ASN A 409 -22.59 -14.15 -24.55
CA ASN A 409 -23.06 -12.97 -25.26
C ASN A 409 -23.59 -13.24 -26.66
N PHE A 410 -23.00 -14.20 -27.38
CA PHE A 410 -23.29 -14.43 -28.78
C PHE A 410 -23.82 -15.83 -29.00
N ARG A 411 -24.94 -15.92 -29.71
CA ARG A 411 -25.55 -17.17 -30.16
C ARG A 411 -25.45 -17.26 -31.68
N LEU A 412 -24.88 -18.34 -32.17
CA LEU A 412 -24.72 -18.61 -33.60
C LEU A 412 -25.44 -19.90 -33.96
N LYS A 413 -26.09 -19.93 -35.12
CA LYS A 413 -26.57 -21.17 -35.72
C LYS A 413 -25.52 -21.63 -36.73
N SER A 414 -25.04 -22.86 -36.61
CA SER A 414 -24.10 -23.42 -37.56
C SER A 414 -24.81 -23.81 -38.85
N TYR A 415 -24.17 -23.52 -39.97
CA TYR A 415 -24.71 -23.85 -41.30
C TYR A 415 -24.58 -25.34 -41.61
N ASP A 416 -23.57 -26.00 -41.06
CA ASP A 416 -23.23 -27.39 -41.42
C ASP A 416 -24.13 -28.41 -40.72
N ASP A 417 -24.42 -28.20 -39.43
CA ASP A 417 -25.20 -29.12 -38.58
C ASP A 417 -26.54 -28.54 -38.10
N GLY A 418 -26.79 -27.25 -38.32
CA GLY A 418 -28.00 -26.56 -37.86
C GLY A 418 -28.06 -26.33 -36.34
N GLU A 419 -27.03 -26.71 -35.58
CA GLU A 419 -26.98 -26.56 -34.13
C GLU A 419 -26.76 -25.10 -33.71
N TYR A 420 -27.12 -24.78 -32.47
CA TYR A 420 -26.84 -23.47 -31.88
C TYR A 420 -25.65 -23.52 -30.94
N TYR A 421 -24.69 -22.65 -31.20
CA TYR A 421 -23.50 -22.46 -30.38
C TYR A 421 -23.53 -21.13 -29.64
N ILE A 422 -22.89 -21.09 -28.47
CA ILE A 422 -22.87 -19.91 -27.59
C ILE A 422 -21.43 -19.63 -27.20
N SER A 423 -21.02 -18.36 -27.30
CA SER A 423 -19.68 -17.92 -26.89
C SER A 423 -19.52 -18.01 -25.37
N ASP A 424 -18.34 -18.34 -24.87
CA ASP A 424 -18.16 -18.45 -23.42
C ASP A 424 -17.89 -17.09 -22.76
N ILE A 425 -16.85 -16.39 -23.19
CA ILE A 425 -16.45 -15.08 -22.65
C ILE A 425 -16.24 -14.11 -23.81
N PHE A 426 -16.65 -12.87 -23.62
CA PHE A 426 -16.29 -11.74 -24.47
C PHE A 426 -15.65 -10.66 -23.61
N PHE A 427 -14.55 -10.06 -24.06
CA PHE A 427 -13.93 -8.92 -23.37
C PHE A 427 -13.47 -7.85 -24.34
N VAL A 428 -13.28 -6.63 -23.83
CA VAL A 428 -12.82 -5.47 -24.61
C VAL A 428 -11.60 -4.85 -23.94
N LEU A 429 -10.58 -4.58 -24.75
CA LEU A 429 -9.37 -3.88 -24.35
C LEU A 429 -9.58 -2.35 -24.30
N LYS A 430 -8.71 -1.62 -23.59
CA LYS A 430 -8.72 -0.16 -23.46
C LYS A 430 -8.70 0.57 -24.79
N ASP A 431 -8.13 -0.05 -25.83
CA ASP A 431 -8.08 0.48 -27.19
C ASP A 431 -9.31 0.14 -28.03
N GLY A 432 -10.35 -0.44 -27.42
CA GLY A 432 -11.63 -0.78 -28.05
C GLY A 432 -11.62 -2.11 -28.81
N ARG A 433 -10.50 -2.83 -28.89
CA ARG A 433 -10.48 -4.15 -29.53
C ARG A 433 -11.26 -5.18 -28.70
N GLY A 434 -12.24 -5.83 -29.32
CA GLY A 434 -13.03 -6.90 -28.71
C GLY A 434 -12.48 -8.30 -29.02
N VAL A 435 -12.57 -9.22 -28.05
CA VAL A 435 -12.08 -10.60 -28.17
C VAL A 435 -13.12 -11.58 -27.66
N LEU A 436 -13.35 -12.65 -28.43
CA LEU A 436 -14.13 -13.81 -28.04
C LEU A 436 -13.22 -14.92 -27.50
N ILE A 437 -13.58 -15.52 -26.38
CA ILE A 437 -12.92 -16.71 -25.85
C ILE A 437 -13.90 -17.89 -25.91
N LEU A 438 -13.41 -18.99 -26.47
CA LEU A 438 -14.08 -20.29 -26.43
C LEU A 438 -13.29 -21.24 -25.53
N THR A 439 -13.94 -21.71 -24.47
CA THR A 439 -13.40 -22.68 -23.52
C THR A 439 -13.64 -24.12 -24.01
N PRO A 440 -12.87 -25.10 -23.48
CA PRO A 440 -13.09 -26.51 -23.82
C PRO A 440 -14.51 -26.95 -23.48
N ILE A 441 -15.09 -27.80 -24.33
CA ILE A 441 -16.49 -28.27 -24.18
C ILE A 441 -16.64 -29.15 -22.94
N ASN A 442 -15.59 -29.90 -22.62
CA ASN A 442 -15.54 -30.78 -21.47
C ASN A 442 -14.27 -30.51 -20.68
N GLU A 443 -14.40 -29.99 -19.46
CA GLU A 443 -13.25 -29.74 -18.58
C GLU A 443 -12.52 -31.03 -18.19
N LYS A 444 -13.20 -32.20 -18.26
CA LYS A 444 -12.60 -33.51 -17.96
C LYS A 444 -11.87 -34.13 -19.15
N ASP A 445 -12.11 -33.61 -20.35
CA ASP A 445 -11.52 -34.15 -21.58
C ASP A 445 -11.21 -32.99 -22.54
N LEU A 446 -10.02 -32.43 -22.37
CA LEU A 446 -9.53 -31.31 -23.17
C LEU A 446 -9.25 -31.70 -24.63
N SER A 447 -9.16 -33.01 -24.94
CA SER A 447 -8.96 -33.50 -26.30
C SER A 447 -10.23 -33.40 -27.16
N LYS A 448 -11.39 -33.26 -26.52
CA LYS A 448 -12.67 -33.15 -27.20
C LYS A 448 -12.85 -31.75 -27.81
N ILE A 449 -12.69 -31.68 -29.12
CA ILE A 449 -12.86 -30.47 -29.94
C ILE A 449 -14.23 -30.52 -30.64
N ASN A 450 -14.93 -29.39 -30.75
CA ASN A 450 -16.06 -29.22 -31.67
C ASN A 450 -15.65 -28.26 -32.78
N LYS A 451 -15.18 -28.84 -33.89
CA LYS A 451 -14.67 -28.10 -35.04
C LYS A 451 -15.73 -27.18 -35.65
N ASN A 452 -17.01 -27.60 -35.67
CA ASN A 452 -18.10 -26.79 -36.23
C ASN A 452 -18.34 -25.55 -35.37
N ARG A 453 -18.35 -25.69 -34.04
CA ARG A 453 -18.43 -24.57 -33.09
C ARG A 453 -17.28 -23.58 -33.31
N ASP A 454 -16.06 -24.10 -33.31
CA ASP A 454 -14.87 -23.28 -33.39
C ASP A 454 -14.81 -22.52 -34.73
N LEU A 455 -15.09 -23.20 -35.86
CA LEU A 455 -15.16 -22.59 -37.19
C LEU A 455 -16.27 -21.53 -37.29
N ALA A 456 -17.45 -21.78 -36.72
CA ALA A 456 -18.55 -20.83 -36.73
C ALA A 456 -18.17 -19.50 -36.03
N PHE A 457 -17.49 -19.58 -34.88
CA PHE A 457 -17.03 -18.38 -34.17
C PHE A 457 -15.81 -17.73 -34.81
N GLU A 458 -14.90 -18.48 -35.43
CA GLU A 458 -13.82 -17.90 -36.25
C GLU A 458 -14.38 -17.06 -37.40
N ASN A 459 -15.43 -17.55 -38.07
CA ASN A 459 -16.11 -16.82 -39.13
C ASN A 459 -16.82 -15.56 -38.61
N LEU A 460 -17.53 -15.66 -37.47
CA LEU A 460 -18.11 -14.48 -36.82
C LEU A 460 -17.04 -13.44 -36.47
N SER A 461 -15.93 -13.88 -35.88
CA SER A 461 -14.82 -12.99 -35.50
C SER A 461 -14.24 -12.27 -36.72
N LYS A 462 -14.06 -12.97 -37.85
CA LYS A 462 -13.64 -12.36 -39.12
C LYS A 462 -14.65 -11.34 -39.63
N GLU A 463 -15.94 -11.69 -39.64
CA GLU A 463 -17.01 -10.79 -40.12
C GLU A 463 -17.15 -9.52 -39.26
N LYS A 464 -17.01 -9.67 -37.93
CA LYS A 464 -17.19 -8.55 -36.99
C LYS A 464 -15.91 -7.78 -36.67
N GLY A 465 -14.76 -8.23 -37.19
CA GLY A 465 -13.45 -7.65 -36.88
C GLY A 465 -13.02 -7.85 -35.42
N LEU A 466 -13.37 -8.97 -34.80
CA LEU A 466 -13.06 -9.30 -33.40
C LEU A 466 -11.91 -10.30 -33.32
N GLY A 467 -11.08 -10.18 -32.29
CA GLY A 467 -10.13 -11.23 -31.95
C GLY A 467 -10.83 -12.50 -31.47
N ILE A 468 -10.18 -13.65 -31.60
CA ILE A 468 -10.66 -14.91 -31.06
C ILE A 468 -9.55 -15.70 -30.38
N TRP A 469 -9.86 -16.28 -29.22
CA TRP A 469 -9.03 -17.24 -28.53
C TRP A 469 -9.83 -18.52 -28.31
N ILE A 470 -9.44 -19.58 -29.03
CA ILE A 470 -9.97 -20.93 -28.81
C ILE A 470 -8.96 -21.68 -27.94
N PHE A 471 -9.40 -22.13 -26.77
CA PHE A 471 -8.57 -22.99 -25.93
C PHE A 471 -8.33 -24.34 -26.62
N LYS A 472 -7.07 -24.59 -26.97
CA LYS A 472 -6.59 -25.89 -27.47
C LYS A 472 -5.73 -26.51 -26.37
N SER A 473 -5.92 -27.81 -26.12
CA SER A 473 -5.18 -28.60 -25.12
C SER A 473 -3.70 -28.71 -25.45
#